data_AF-A0AAV0KHC5-F1
#
_entry.id   AF-A0AAV0KHC5-F1
#
_cell.length_a   1.000
_cell.length_b   1.000
_cell.length_c   1.000
_cell.angle_alpha   90.00
_cell.angle_beta   90.00
_cell.angle_gamma   90.00
#
_symmetry.space_group_name_H-M   'P 1'
#
loop_
_entity.id
_entity.type
_entity.pdbx_description
1 polymer ?
#
loop_
_entity_poly.entity_id
_entity_poly.type
_entity_poly.pdbx_seq_one_letter_code
_entity_poly.pdbx_strand_id
1 'polypeptide(L)'
;MATFPALVSPSRTTCASLRRQLQVIWDEIGEEDGDKDMMLQELEQQCLDIYRRKVDSSRKHKAELAQSLADGETEIADLVSALGETASFPQRVKGSLKQQLSALKPALQDLRQRKQARMIEFHETQLQIAQICAEIEGNDINTVHPTIDECDSTLKRLGELKSHLKELQTEKALKIYIYIKLAALSAKFMSCQL
;
A
#
# COMPACT_ATOMS: atom_id res chain seq x y z
N MET A 1 -46.92 36.39 0.90
CA MET A 1 -46.08 35.18 0.83
C MET A 1 -46.46 34.43 -0.44
N ALA A 2 -45.71 34.63 -1.51
CA ALA A 2 -45.91 33.93 -2.78
C ALA A 2 -44.66 33.08 -3.01
N THR A 3 -44.80 31.76 -2.94
CA THR A 3 -43.63 30.87 -2.89
C THR A 3 -43.96 29.55 -3.58
N PHE A 4 -43.43 29.49 -4.82
CA PHE A 4 -43.16 28.36 -5.73
C PHE A 4 -44.32 27.52 -6.29
N PRO A 5 -44.54 27.56 -7.62
CA PRO A 5 -45.08 26.41 -8.33
C PRO A 5 -44.06 25.27 -8.24
N ALA A 6 -44.57 24.08 -7.89
CA ALA A 6 -43.82 22.84 -7.85
C ALA A 6 -42.97 22.67 -9.11
N LEU A 7 -41.72 22.20 -8.93
CA LEU A 7 -40.90 21.71 -10.04
C LEU A 7 -41.73 20.69 -10.82
N VAL A 8 -42.12 21.06 -12.03
CA VAL A 8 -42.61 20.14 -13.04
C VAL A 8 -41.47 19.16 -13.27
N SER A 9 -41.63 17.95 -12.73
CA SER A 9 -40.82 16.79 -13.07
C SER A 9 -40.78 16.66 -14.59
N PRO A 10 -39.61 16.47 -15.23
CA PRO A 10 -39.57 16.27 -16.67
C PRO A 10 -40.36 14.99 -16.95
N SER A 11 -41.49 15.13 -17.64
CA SER A 11 -42.25 14.03 -18.21
C SER A 11 -41.27 13.11 -18.89
N ARG A 12 -41.20 11.83 -18.49
CA ARG A 12 -40.25 10.85 -19.01
C ARG A 12 -40.49 10.66 -20.52
N THR A 13 -39.84 11.47 -21.34
CA THR A 13 -39.87 11.36 -22.79
C THR A 13 -39.16 10.08 -23.19
N THR A 14 -39.81 9.30 -24.04
CA THR A 14 -39.27 8.06 -24.58
C THR A 14 -38.86 8.27 -26.04
N CYS A 15 -37.89 7.50 -26.51
CA CYS A 15 -37.51 7.50 -27.92
C CYS A 15 -38.74 7.22 -28.81
N ALA A 16 -39.62 6.30 -28.38
CA ALA A 16 -40.87 5.98 -29.07
C ALA A 16 -41.86 7.16 -29.14
N SER A 17 -41.98 7.97 -28.08
CA SER A 17 -42.86 9.15 -28.10
C SER A 17 -42.32 10.25 -29.02
N LEU A 18 -41.00 10.46 -29.05
CA LEU A 18 -40.36 11.45 -29.92
C LEU A 18 -40.45 11.02 -31.38
N ARG A 19 -40.20 9.74 -31.69
CA ARG A 19 -40.35 9.19 -33.05
C ARG A 19 -41.77 9.35 -33.58
N ARG A 20 -42.80 9.13 -32.76
CA ARG A 20 -44.20 9.37 -33.16
C ARG A 20 -44.48 10.83 -33.48
N GLN A 21 -43.95 11.77 -32.70
CA GLN A 21 -44.09 13.20 -32.99
C GLN A 21 -43.38 13.58 -34.29
N LEU A 22 -42.17 13.05 -34.50
CA LEU A 22 -41.40 13.25 -35.73
C LEU A 22 -42.18 12.74 -36.96
N GLN A 23 -42.82 11.58 -36.85
CA GLN A 23 -43.67 11.03 -37.91
C GLN A 23 -44.84 11.95 -38.25
N VAL A 24 -45.57 12.43 -37.25
CA VAL A 24 -46.70 13.36 -37.46
C VAL A 24 -46.22 14.63 -38.19
N ILE A 25 -45.09 15.20 -37.76
CA ILE A 25 -44.53 16.42 -38.38
C ILE A 25 -44.09 16.12 -39.83
N TRP A 26 -43.41 15.01 -40.06
CA TRP A 26 -42.99 14.59 -41.40
C TRP A 26 -44.15 14.34 -42.36
N ASP A 27 -45.24 13.75 -41.85
CA ASP A 27 -46.47 13.55 -42.62
C ASP A 27 -47.16 14.89 -42.93
N GLU A 28 -47.12 15.86 -42.02
CA GLU A 28 -47.67 17.21 -42.22
C GLU A 28 -46.88 18.04 -43.25
N ILE A 29 -45.55 17.94 -43.26
CA ILE A 29 -44.69 18.70 -44.20
C ILE A 29 -44.45 17.97 -45.53
N GLY A 30 -44.79 16.68 -45.61
CA GLY A 30 -44.64 15.86 -46.81
C GLY A 30 -43.21 15.41 -47.09
N GLU A 31 -42.43 15.06 -46.06
CA GLU A 31 -41.08 14.49 -46.24
C GLU A 31 -41.12 13.19 -47.05
N GLU A 32 -40.08 12.95 -47.85
CA GLU A 32 -39.91 11.71 -48.60
C GLU A 32 -39.49 10.56 -47.66
N ASP A 33 -40.04 9.37 -47.86
CA ASP A 33 -39.74 8.21 -47.00
C ASP A 33 -38.25 7.86 -46.98
N GLY A 34 -37.53 8.07 -48.08
CA GLY A 34 -36.08 7.89 -48.14
C GLY A 34 -35.30 8.83 -47.21
N ASP A 35 -35.72 10.10 -47.11
CA ASP A 35 -35.10 11.08 -46.22
C ASP A 35 -35.47 10.80 -44.75
N LYS A 36 -36.72 10.39 -44.48
CA LYS A 36 -37.13 9.91 -43.15
C LYS A 36 -36.28 8.74 -42.68
N ASP A 37 -36.09 7.74 -43.54
CA ASP A 37 -35.28 6.55 -43.23
C ASP A 37 -33.82 6.90 -42.98
N MET A 38 -33.25 7.78 -43.80
CA MET A 38 -31.88 8.27 -43.61
C MET A 38 -31.70 8.98 -42.26
N MET A 39 -32.60 9.90 -41.91
CA MET A 39 -32.55 10.61 -40.63
C MET A 39 -32.73 9.67 -39.42
N LEU A 40 -33.64 8.69 -39.52
CA LEU A 40 -33.83 7.69 -38.46
C LEU A 40 -32.60 6.80 -38.29
N GLN A 41 -32.00 6.34 -39.39
CA GLN A 41 -30.76 5.56 -39.36
C GLN A 41 -29.62 6.35 -38.71
N GLU A 42 -29.51 7.65 -39.02
CA GLU A 42 -28.49 8.51 -38.40
C GLU A 42 -28.70 8.60 -36.88
N LEU A 43 -29.93 8.81 -36.41
CA LEU A 43 -30.25 8.83 -34.97
C LEU A 43 -29.94 7.50 -34.28
N GLU A 44 -30.28 6.38 -34.91
CA GLU A 44 -29.97 5.04 -34.39
C GLU A 44 -28.45 4.83 -34.30
N GLN A 45 -27.71 5.24 -35.33
CA GLN A 45 -26.26 5.15 -35.34
C GLN A 45 -25.62 6.01 -34.25
N GLN A 46 -26.06 7.27 -34.09
CA GLN A 46 -25.58 8.15 -33.02
C GLN A 46 -25.84 7.56 -31.63
N CYS A 47 -27.02 6.95 -31.42
CA CYS A 47 -27.37 6.27 -30.18
C CYS A 47 -26.44 5.08 -29.90
N LEU A 48 -26.19 4.23 -30.91
CA LEU A 48 -25.25 3.12 -30.81
C LEU A 48 -23.83 3.59 -30.48
N ASP A 49 -23.37 4.68 -31.09
CA ASP A 49 -22.03 5.21 -30.86
C ASP A 49 -21.86 5.77 -29.45
N ILE A 50 -22.91 6.34 -28.85
CA ILE A 50 -22.93 6.71 -27.42
C ILE A 50 -22.79 5.46 -26.55
N TYR A 51 -23.57 4.41 -26.81
CA TYR A 51 -23.47 3.16 -26.05
C TYR A 51 -22.11 2.50 -26.18
N ARG A 52 -21.54 2.41 -27.39
CA ARG A 52 -20.20 1.86 -27.64
C ARG A 52 -19.15 2.62 -26.82
N ARG A 53 -19.13 3.95 -26.90
CA ARG A 53 -18.24 4.80 -26.11
C ARG A 53 -18.39 4.55 -24.60
N LYS A 54 -19.63 4.40 -24.11
CA LYS A 54 -19.87 4.15 -22.68
C LYS A 54 -19.41 2.75 -22.25
N VAL A 55 -19.63 1.74 -23.08
CA VAL A 55 -19.14 0.37 -22.86
C VAL A 55 -17.62 0.36 -22.82
N ASP A 56 -16.95 0.99 -23.78
CA ASP A 56 -15.49 1.02 -23.86
C ASP A 56 -14.87 1.76 -22.67
N SER A 57 -15.44 2.91 -22.29
CA SER A 57 -15.04 3.63 -21.08
C SER A 57 -15.21 2.76 -19.81
N SER A 58 -16.31 2.01 -19.71
CA SER A 58 -16.56 1.13 -18.56
C SER A 58 -15.62 -0.09 -18.55
N ARG A 59 -15.29 -0.64 -19.72
CA ARG A 59 -14.29 -1.72 -19.86
C ARG A 59 -12.90 -1.24 -19.45
N LYS A 60 -12.49 -0.05 -19.89
CA LYS A 60 -11.22 0.57 -19.49
C LYS A 60 -11.17 0.76 -17.98
N HIS A 61 -12.19 1.35 -17.38
CA HIS A 61 -12.24 1.54 -15.93
C HIS A 61 -12.21 0.21 -15.15
N LYS A 62 -12.89 -0.83 -15.65
CA LYS A 62 -12.81 -2.18 -15.07
C LYS A 62 -11.39 -2.74 -15.13
N ALA A 63 -10.69 -2.57 -16.24
CA ALA A 63 -9.31 -3.03 -16.41
C ALA A 63 -8.35 -2.31 -15.46
N GLU A 64 -8.49 -0.98 -15.31
CA GLU A 64 -7.72 -0.18 -14.35
C GLU A 64 -7.92 -0.69 -12.91
N LEU A 65 -9.17 -0.94 -12.50
CA LEU A 65 -9.46 -1.49 -11.17
C LEU A 65 -8.85 -2.88 -10.96
N ALA A 66 -8.88 -3.73 -11.98
CA ALA A 66 -8.29 -5.07 -11.92
C ALA A 66 -6.77 -5.01 -11.81
N GLN A 67 -6.13 -4.08 -12.55
CA GLN A 67 -4.68 -3.87 -12.46
C GLN A 67 -4.28 -3.39 -11.07
N SER A 68 -4.94 -2.36 -10.52
CA SER A 68 -4.66 -1.89 -9.16
C SER A 68 -4.85 -2.97 -8.10
N LEU A 69 -5.76 -3.91 -8.32
CA LEU A 69 -5.97 -5.04 -7.41
C LEU A 69 -4.78 -6.01 -7.50
N ALA A 70 -4.35 -6.38 -8.70
CA ALA A 70 -3.19 -7.26 -8.90
C ALA A 70 -1.89 -6.64 -8.37
N ASP A 71 -1.68 -5.34 -8.57
CA ASP A 71 -0.54 -4.60 -8.03
C ASP A 71 -0.54 -4.65 -6.50
N GLY A 72 -1.70 -4.40 -5.88
CA GLY A 72 -1.84 -4.46 -4.42
C GLY A 72 -1.65 -5.87 -3.86
N GLU A 73 -2.12 -6.91 -4.55
CA GLU A 73 -1.89 -8.31 -4.17
C GLU A 73 -0.40 -8.69 -4.25
N THR A 74 0.29 -8.21 -5.28
CA THR A 74 1.75 -8.40 -5.45
C THR A 74 2.51 -7.71 -4.32
N GLU A 75 2.17 -6.45 -4.01
CA GLU A 75 2.81 -5.73 -2.91
C GLU A 75 2.57 -6.40 -1.55
N ILE A 76 1.37 -6.95 -1.30
CA ILE A 76 1.12 -7.75 -0.09
C ILE A 76 2.07 -8.96 -0.05
N ALA A 77 2.22 -9.69 -1.15
CA ALA A 77 3.12 -10.85 -1.22
C ALA A 77 4.57 -10.45 -0.91
N ASP A 78 5.05 -9.34 -1.49
CA ASP A 78 6.38 -8.81 -1.26
C ASP A 78 6.60 -8.38 0.19
N LEU A 79 5.64 -7.66 0.78
CA LEU A 79 5.70 -7.24 2.19
C LEU A 79 5.69 -8.44 3.13
N VAL A 80 4.81 -9.41 2.89
CA VAL A 80 4.72 -10.63 3.70
C VAL A 80 6.02 -11.43 3.62
N SER A 81 6.60 -11.54 2.42
CA SER A 81 7.91 -12.19 2.22
C SER A 81 9.03 -11.47 2.96
N ALA A 82 9.12 -10.14 2.83
CA ALA A 82 10.12 -9.32 3.52
C ALA A 82 9.97 -9.38 5.05
N LEU A 83 8.74 -9.53 5.55
CA LEU A 83 8.46 -9.72 6.97
C LEU A 83 8.70 -11.16 7.45
N GLY A 84 8.85 -12.12 6.54
CA GLY A 84 8.96 -13.56 6.86
C GLY A 84 7.69 -14.14 7.49
N GLU A 85 6.53 -13.57 7.19
CA GLU A 85 5.26 -14.00 7.73
C GLU A 85 4.56 -14.98 6.77
N THR A 86 3.76 -15.91 7.30
CA THR A 86 2.88 -16.73 6.45
C THR A 86 1.59 -15.97 6.23
N ALA A 87 1.33 -15.58 4.97
CA ALA A 87 0.19 -14.75 4.58
C ALA A 87 -1.14 -15.24 5.18
N SER A 88 -1.74 -14.47 6.10
CA SER A 88 -3.12 -14.66 6.53
C SER A 88 -4.11 -13.82 5.70
N PHE A 89 -3.63 -13.17 4.63
CA PHE A 89 -4.49 -12.36 3.79
C PHE A 89 -5.53 -13.27 3.12
N PRO A 90 -6.83 -13.03 3.30
CA PRO A 90 -7.86 -13.88 2.73
C PRO A 90 -7.71 -13.84 1.22
N GLN A 91 -7.23 -14.95 0.67
CA GLN A 91 -6.72 -15.10 -0.68
C GLN A 91 -7.71 -14.66 -1.77
N ARG A 92 -9.00 -14.46 -1.43
CA ARG A 92 -10.01 -13.77 -2.25
C ARG A 92 -11.07 -13.13 -1.37
N VAL A 93 -11.02 -11.81 -1.18
CA VAL A 93 -12.21 -11.07 -0.75
C VAL A 93 -13.28 -11.26 -1.83
N LYS A 94 -14.43 -11.83 -1.47
CA LYS A 94 -15.52 -12.03 -2.44
C LYS A 94 -16.25 -10.70 -2.65
N GLY A 95 -16.54 -10.34 -3.90
CA GLY A 95 -17.31 -9.14 -4.21
C GLY A 95 -16.90 -8.48 -5.52
N SER A 96 -17.40 -7.27 -5.74
CA SER A 96 -16.99 -6.42 -6.87
C SER A 96 -15.53 -5.95 -6.72
N LEU A 97 -14.88 -5.59 -7.83
CA LEU A 97 -13.50 -5.06 -7.83
C LEU A 97 -13.32 -3.88 -6.85
N LYS A 98 -14.30 -2.99 -6.75
CA LYS A 98 -14.27 -1.85 -5.81
C LYS A 98 -14.29 -2.32 -4.35
N GLN A 99 -15.10 -3.33 -4.02
CA GLN A 99 -15.15 -3.90 -2.68
C GLN A 99 -13.84 -4.59 -2.34
N GLN A 100 -13.28 -5.37 -3.26
CA GLN A 100 -11.98 -6.04 -3.09
C GLN A 100 -10.87 -5.02 -2.81
N LEU A 101 -10.77 -3.96 -3.62
CA LEU A 101 -9.81 -2.87 -3.40
C LEU A 101 -10.01 -2.17 -2.05
N SER A 102 -11.25 -1.93 -1.64
CA SER A 102 -11.53 -1.30 -0.35
C SER A 102 -11.09 -2.16 0.85
N ALA A 103 -11.22 -3.49 0.74
CA ALA A 103 -10.77 -4.43 1.77
C ALA A 103 -9.24 -4.63 1.75
N LEU A 104 -8.60 -4.49 0.59
CA LEU A 104 -7.16 -4.63 0.44
C LEU A 104 -6.39 -3.45 1.06
N LYS A 105 -6.91 -2.22 0.95
CA LYS A 105 -6.29 -0.99 1.48
C LYS A 105 -5.85 -1.07 2.95
N PRO A 106 -6.71 -1.43 3.93
CA PRO A 106 -6.29 -1.47 5.33
C PRO A 106 -5.21 -2.53 5.59
N ALA A 107 -5.24 -3.66 4.88
CA ALA A 107 -4.22 -4.70 5.04
C ALA A 107 -2.84 -4.27 4.53
N LEU A 108 -2.79 -3.59 3.37
CA LEU A 108 -1.55 -2.98 2.88
C LEU A 108 -1.00 -1.95 3.87
N GLN A 109 -1.87 -1.09 4.40
CA GLN A 109 -1.45 -0.07 5.36
C GLN A 109 -0.86 -0.70 6.62
N ASP A 110 -1.51 -1.73 7.16
CA ASP A 110 -1.04 -2.46 8.34
C ASP A 110 0.32 -3.15 8.09
N LEU A 111 0.49 -3.85 6.97
CA LEU A 111 1.75 -4.48 6.59
C LEU A 111 2.89 -3.46 6.43
N ARG A 112 2.63 -2.32 5.79
CA ARG A 112 3.61 -1.23 5.63
C ARG A 112 4.02 -0.66 6.99
N GLN A 113 3.07 -0.41 7.88
CA GLN A 113 3.34 0.08 9.23
C GLN A 113 4.18 -0.92 10.04
N ARG A 114 3.86 -2.21 9.96
CA ARG A 114 4.64 -3.26 10.63
C ARG A 114 6.06 -3.35 10.09
N LYS A 115 6.25 -3.29 8.77
CA LYS A 115 7.60 -3.24 8.17
C LYS A 115 8.38 -2.02 8.65
N GLN A 116 7.76 -0.84 8.64
CA GLN A 116 8.40 0.38 9.10
C GLN A 116 8.80 0.32 10.58
N ALA A 117 7.90 -0.13 11.46
CA ALA A 117 8.20 -0.29 12.88
C ALA A 117 9.38 -1.25 13.12
N ARG A 118 9.41 -2.37 12.38
CA ARG A 118 10.50 -3.34 12.48
C ARG A 118 11.81 -2.78 11.96
N MET A 119 11.80 -2.00 10.87
CA MET A 119 12.99 -1.33 10.35
C MET A 119 13.61 -0.34 11.34
N ILE A 120 12.78 0.39 12.09
CA ILE A 120 13.25 1.26 13.17
C ILE A 120 13.97 0.43 14.24
N GLU A 121 13.36 -0.68 14.67
CA GLU A 121 13.95 -1.58 15.67
C GLU A 121 15.27 -2.22 15.21
N PHE A 122 15.37 -2.59 13.92
CA PHE A 122 16.61 -3.04 13.31
C PHE A 122 17.70 -1.98 13.39
N HIS A 123 17.39 -0.74 12.99
CA HIS A 123 18.34 0.37 13.01
C HIS A 123 18.87 0.63 14.43
N GLU A 124 17.97 0.70 15.40
CA GLU A 124 18.33 0.90 16.81
C GLU A 124 19.23 -0.23 17.34
N THR A 125 18.89 -1.49 17.04
CA THR A 125 19.69 -2.65 17.48
C THR A 125 21.08 -2.62 16.85
N GLN A 126 21.18 -2.33 15.55
CA GLN A 126 22.46 -2.23 14.86
C GLN A 126 23.32 -1.09 15.38
N LEU A 127 22.71 0.07 15.69
CA LEU A 127 23.41 1.21 16.29
C LEU A 127 24.00 0.85 17.66
N GLN A 128 23.24 0.13 18.49
CA GLN A 128 23.72 -0.33 19.80
C GLN A 128 24.89 -1.32 19.68
N ILE A 129 24.80 -2.26 18.73
CA ILE A 129 25.90 -3.20 18.43
C ILE A 129 27.16 -2.43 18.03
N ALA A 130 27.02 -1.52 17.07
CA ALA A 130 28.06 -0.63 16.59
C ALA A 130 28.77 0.13 17.72
N GLN A 131 28.00 0.75 18.61
CA GLN A 131 28.52 1.49 19.76
C GLN A 131 29.30 0.58 20.71
N ILE A 132 28.75 -0.58 21.06
CA ILE A 132 29.42 -1.52 21.99
C ILE A 132 30.70 -2.07 21.38
N CYS A 133 30.72 -2.39 20.08
CA CYS A 133 31.95 -2.82 19.41
C CYS A 133 33.03 -1.72 19.49
N ALA A 134 32.69 -0.47 19.18
CA ALA A 134 33.63 0.65 19.27
C ALA A 134 34.17 0.84 20.70
N GLU A 135 33.30 0.76 21.71
CA GLU A 135 33.70 0.84 23.12
C GLU A 135 34.63 -0.31 23.54
N ILE A 136 34.38 -1.53 23.06
CA ILE A 136 35.21 -2.72 23.36
C ILE A 136 36.60 -2.59 22.71
N GLU A 137 36.67 -2.03 21.50
CA GLU A 137 37.92 -1.81 20.76
C GLU A 137 38.67 -0.55 21.19
N GLY A 138 38.03 0.34 21.97
CA GLY A 138 38.59 1.62 22.38
C GLY A 138 38.60 2.67 21.27
N ASN A 139 37.72 2.54 20.29
CA ASN A 139 37.60 3.42 19.12
C ASN A 139 36.61 4.59 19.38
N ASP A 140 36.74 5.69 18.65
CA ASP A 140 35.83 6.84 18.80
C ASP A 140 34.42 6.50 18.28
N ILE A 141 33.41 6.74 19.12
CA ILE A 141 32.01 6.33 18.94
C ILE A 141 31.30 7.14 17.84
N ASN A 142 31.87 8.29 17.46
CA ASN A 142 31.22 9.29 16.60
C ASN A 142 31.21 8.94 15.09
N THR A 143 31.86 7.86 14.65
CA THR A 143 31.99 7.48 13.23
C THR A 143 31.19 6.24 12.82
N VAL A 144 30.40 5.64 13.73
CA VAL A 144 29.75 4.37 13.42
C VAL A 144 28.39 4.57 12.76
N HIS A 145 28.31 4.25 11.48
CA HIS A 145 27.06 4.27 10.71
C HIS A 145 26.73 2.86 10.22
N PRO A 146 25.78 2.14 10.84
CA PRO A 146 25.44 0.79 10.39
C PRO A 146 24.72 0.84 9.03
N THR A 147 25.15 -0.02 8.11
CA THR A 147 24.43 -0.31 6.86
C THR A 147 23.29 -1.27 7.15
N ILE A 148 22.05 -0.81 6.94
CA ILE A 148 20.87 -1.65 7.05
C ILE A 148 20.64 -2.35 5.71
N ASP A 149 20.54 -3.67 5.73
CA ASP A 149 19.98 -4.41 4.60
C ASP A 149 18.45 -4.25 4.64
N GLU A 150 17.90 -3.41 3.76
CA GLU A 150 16.47 -3.09 3.71
C GLU A 150 15.59 -4.25 3.20
N CYS A 151 16.22 -5.32 2.70
CA CYS A 151 15.53 -6.42 2.02
C CYS A 151 15.09 -7.55 2.98
N ASP A 152 15.80 -7.79 4.09
CA ASP A 152 15.48 -8.83 5.08
C ASP A 152 15.05 -8.24 6.42
N SER A 153 13.75 -7.95 6.54
CA SER A 153 13.12 -7.48 7.79
C SER A 153 12.48 -8.65 8.57
N THR A 154 13.03 -9.86 8.53
CA THR A 154 12.42 -11.00 9.22
C THR A 154 12.61 -10.93 10.74
N LEU A 155 11.64 -11.45 11.51
CA LEU A 155 11.76 -11.55 12.98
C LEU A 155 12.94 -12.43 13.41
N LYS A 156 13.26 -13.45 12.61
CA LYS A 156 14.41 -14.32 12.85
C LYS A 156 15.71 -13.51 12.83
N ARG A 157 15.92 -12.72 11.77
CA ARG A 157 17.10 -11.88 11.61
C ARG A 157 17.23 -10.84 12.73
N LEU A 158 16.12 -10.24 13.14
CA LEU A 158 16.10 -9.31 14.28
C LEU A 158 16.49 -10.01 15.59
N GLY A 159 15.99 -11.23 15.81
CA GLY A 159 16.33 -12.05 16.97
C GLY A 159 17.82 -12.40 17.02
N GLU A 160 18.44 -12.73 15.88
CA GLU A 160 19.88 -12.98 15.75
C GLU A 160 20.69 -11.75 16.17
N LEU A 161 20.34 -10.56 15.67
CA LEU A 161 21.01 -9.31 16.05
C LEU A 161 20.87 -9.02 17.55
N LYS A 162 19.68 -9.20 18.12
CA LYS A 162 19.47 -9.02 19.57
C LYS A 162 20.26 -10.02 20.41
N SER A 163 20.42 -11.26 19.94
CA SER A 163 21.28 -12.26 20.61
C SER A 163 22.73 -11.81 20.59
N HIS A 164 23.22 -11.37 19.42
CA HIS A 164 24.59 -10.87 19.28
C HIS A 164 24.85 -9.63 20.15
N LEU A 165 23.91 -8.70 20.20
CA LEU A 165 23.96 -7.54 21.09
C LEU A 165 24.12 -7.97 22.56
N LYS A 166 23.35 -8.96 23.00
CA LYS A 166 23.43 -9.49 24.38
C LYS A 166 24.79 -10.13 24.67
N GLU A 167 25.33 -10.90 23.73
CA GLU A 167 26.67 -11.48 23.84
C GLU A 167 27.75 -10.40 24.01
N LEU A 168 27.71 -9.35 23.19
CA LEU A 168 28.64 -8.22 23.29
C LEU A 168 28.52 -7.47 24.61
N GLN A 169 27.31 -7.26 25.12
CA GLN A 169 27.08 -6.68 26.45
C GLN A 169 27.72 -7.53 27.55
N THR A 170 27.61 -8.86 27.45
CA THR A 170 28.25 -9.76 28.42
C THR A 170 29.78 -9.74 28.33
N GLU A 171 30.34 -9.69 27.12
CA GLU A 171 31.79 -9.60 26.90
C GLU A 171 32.35 -8.30 27.49
N LYS A 172 31.69 -7.16 27.22
CA LYS A 172 32.06 -5.86 27.78
C LYS A 172 32.10 -5.91 29.32
N ALA A 173 31.05 -6.46 29.94
CA ALA A 173 30.97 -6.59 31.40
C ALA A 173 32.09 -7.47 31.97
N LEU A 174 32.43 -8.58 31.30
CA LEU A 174 33.53 -9.46 31.69
C LEU A 174 34.89 -8.75 31.58
N LYS A 175 35.14 -8.01 30.50
CA LYS A 175 36.37 -7.21 30.32
C LYS A 175 36.55 -6.18 31.44
N ILE A 176 35.49 -5.44 31.77
CA ILE A 176 35.49 -4.48 32.90
C ILE A 176 35.77 -5.19 34.22
N TYR A 177 35.11 -6.31 34.49
CA TYR A 177 35.31 -7.06 35.72
C TYR A 177 36.75 -7.56 35.89
N ILE A 178 37.33 -8.13 34.83
CA ILE A 178 38.73 -8.58 34.82
C ILE A 178 39.67 -7.40 35.07
N TYR A 179 39.45 -6.26 34.39
CA TYR A 179 40.24 -5.05 34.59
C TYR A 179 40.21 -4.56 36.04
N ILE A 180 39.03 -4.47 36.65
CA ILE A 180 38.86 -4.08 38.06
C ILE A 180 39.59 -5.06 38.99
N LYS A 181 39.47 -6.37 38.76
CA LYS A 181 40.18 -7.39 39.55
C LYS A 181 41.69 -7.24 39.45
N LEU A 182 42.22 -7.05 38.24
CA LEU A 182 43.65 -6.86 38.02
C LEU A 182 44.16 -5.59 38.70
N ALA A 183 43.42 -4.48 38.60
CA ALA A 183 43.75 -3.23 39.28
C ALA A 183 43.75 -3.36 40.81
N ALA A 184 42.81 -4.13 41.38
CA ALA A 184 42.78 -4.40 42.82
C ALA A 184 43.95 -5.30 43.28
N LEU A 185 44.33 -6.30 42.48
CA LEU A 185 45.48 -7.16 42.74
C LEU A 185 46.80 -6.38 42.67
N SER A 186 46.98 -5.53 41.66
CA SER A 186 48.18 -4.69 41.54
C SER A 186 48.30 -3.70 42.70
N ALA A 187 47.20 -3.07 43.12
CA ALA A 187 47.18 -2.19 44.29
C ALA A 187 47.57 -2.93 45.59
N LYS A 188 47.06 -4.15 45.80
CA LYS A 188 47.45 -5.00 46.94
C LYS A 188 48.92 -5.39 46.90
N PHE A 189 49.43 -5.79 45.74
CA PHE A 189 50.84 -6.15 45.57
C PHE A 189 51.76 -4.97 45.90
N MET A 190 51.45 -3.78 45.38
CA MET A 190 52.18 -2.54 45.68
C MET A 190 52.14 -2.19 47.18
N SER A 191 51.00 -2.39 47.86
CA SER A 191 50.88 -2.15 49.30
C SER A 191 51.63 -3.14 50.19
N CYS A 192 51.96 -4.33 49.68
CA CYS A 192 52.76 -5.33 50.41
C CYS A 192 54.28 -5.15 50.20
N GLN A 193 54.71 -4.27 49.29
CA GLN A 193 56.11 -3.98 49.00
C GLN A 193 56.64 -2.70 49.70
N LEU A 194 55.77 -2.00 50.45
CA LEU A 194 56.07 -0.83 51.29
C LEU A 194 55.99 -1.22 52.77
#